data_AF-A0A7V8VF38-F1
#
_entry.id   AF-A0A7V8VF38-F1
#
_cell.length_a   1.000
_cell.length_b   1.000
_cell.length_c   1.000
_cell.angle_alpha   90.00
_cell.angle_beta   90.00
_cell.angle_gamma   90.00
#
_symmetry.space_group_name_H-M   'P 1'
#
loop_
_entity.id
_entity.type
_entity.pdbx_description
1 polymer ?
#
loop_
_entity_poly.entity_id
_entity_poly.type
_entity_poly.pdbx_seq_one_letter_code
_entity_poly.pdbx_strand_id
1 'polypeptide(L)'
;MRGTTMPMVGLGLLLGWLSVAATAAAVQEPKEPKEGQRKGTVVGVVTAKGENWIEVKADGEEKARRYVPHWRGGAPAQGGGPDKAMVAQIRATPVGSRVRLEWEFEERPRVVKLELLKKAGEQPKDKSKEHGVSELQRSGTVTGVLRSKKEQGKNVVLEVQAPGEEKARSYFVQFDPKVQGPIPEVLQAVRAAPVGSQVHLEWAATGHGPAIVRFQVLRTGERK
;
A
#
# COMPACT_ATOMS: atom_id res chain seq x y z
N MET A 1 83.88 -14.53 1.12
CA MET A 1 84.54 -15.85 1.02
C MET A 1 83.47 -16.90 0.79
N ARG A 2 83.74 -17.83 -0.14
CA ARG A 2 82.93 -19.00 -0.56
C ARG A 2 81.69 -18.60 -1.39
N GLY A 3 81.49 -19.00 -2.64
CA GLY A 3 82.05 -20.12 -3.41
C GLY A 3 80.89 -20.96 -3.96
N THR A 4 81.07 -21.53 -5.16
CA THR A 4 80.27 -22.58 -5.85
C THR A 4 79.33 -22.06 -6.97
N THR A 5 79.74 -22.04 -8.24
CA THR A 5 79.52 -23.06 -9.32
C THR A 5 78.03 -23.40 -9.57
N MET A 6 77.42 -22.94 -10.69
CA MET A 6 77.36 -23.57 -12.05
C MET A 6 75.87 -24.00 -12.33
N PRO A 7 75.47 -24.50 -13.52
CA PRO A 7 75.10 -23.74 -14.71
C PRO A 7 73.68 -24.06 -15.28
N MET A 8 73.33 -23.36 -16.38
CA MET A 8 72.64 -23.86 -17.60
C MET A 8 71.13 -24.20 -17.61
N VAL A 9 70.51 -23.85 -18.77
CA VAL A 9 69.23 -24.33 -19.34
C VAL A 9 67.98 -23.80 -18.62
N GLY A 10 66.94 -23.24 -19.22
CA GLY A 10 66.46 -23.12 -20.60
C GLY A 10 64.93 -22.98 -20.50
N LEU A 11 64.32 -22.29 -21.48
CA LEU A 11 62.93 -22.44 -21.93
C LEU A 11 61.77 -22.29 -20.92
N GLY A 12 60.90 -21.30 -21.13
CA GLY A 12 59.58 -21.31 -20.49
C GLY A 12 58.79 -20.01 -20.59
N LEU A 13 58.10 -19.82 -21.72
CA LEU A 13 56.97 -18.90 -21.85
C LEU A 13 55.86 -19.34 -20.87
N LEU A 14 55.34 -18.45 -20.02
CA LEU A 14 53.98 -18.45 -19.48
C LEU A 14 53.78 -17.18 -18.62
N LEU A 15 53.39 -16.08 -19.27
CA LEU A 15 52.79 -14.94 -18.57
C LEU A 15 51.36 -15.33 -18.16
N GLY A 16 51.22 -15.77 -16.92
CA GLY A 16 49.93 -16.03 -16.29
C GLY A 16 49.13 -14.73 -16.15
N TRP A 17 47.93 -14.75 -16.71
CA TRP A 17 46.87 -13.77 -16.52
C TRP A 17 46.49 -13.62 -15.04
N LEU A 18 46.38 -12.38 -14.58
CA LEU A 18 45.58 -12.06 -13.40
C LEU A 18 44.68 -10.86 -13.75
N SER A 19 43.55 -11.16 -14.41
CA SER A 19 42.47 -10.19 -14.57
C SER A 19 41.80 -9.98 -13.21
N VAL A 20 41.98 -8.79 -12.64
CA VAL A 20 41.17 -8.30 -11.53
C VAL A 20 39.75 -8.11 -12.05
N ALA A 21 38.87 -9.07 -11.75
CA ALA A 21 37.45 -8.92 -11.93
C ALA A 21 36.94 -7.93 -10.88
N ALA A 22 36.89 -6.65 -11.24
CA ALA A 22 36.06 -5.69 -10.54
C ALA A 22 34.60 -6.12 -10.75
N THR A 23 34.00 -6.72 -9.73
CA THR A 23 32.55 -6.89 -9.65
C THR A 23 31.93 -5.50 -9.53
N ALA A 24 31.70 -4.86 -10.68
CA ALA A 24 30.69 -3.85 -10.81
C ALA A 24 29.36 -4.54 -10.52
N ALA A 25 28.88 -4.43 -9.28
CA ALA A 25 27.49 -4.68 -8.98
C ALA A 25 26.69 -3.77 -9.91
N ALA A 26 26.10 -4.37 -10.94
CA ALA A 26 25.16 -3.71 -11.82
C ALA A 26 24.03 -3.16 -10.95
N VAL A 27 24.16 -1.88 -10.59
CA VAL A 27 23.03 -1.03 -10.27
C VAL A 27 22.13 -1.15 -11.49
N GLN A 28 21.05 -1.89 -11.34
CA GLN A 28 20.02 -1.98 -12.37
C GLN A 28 19.42 -0.58 -12.47
N GLU A 29 19.96 0.22 -13.38
CA GLU A 29 19.32 1.43 -13.85
C GLU A 29 17.88 1.05 -14.23
N PRO A 30 16.86 1.75 -13.71
CA PRO A 30 15.48 1.49 -14.10
C PRO A 30 15.41 1.66 -15.62
N LYS A 31 15.17 0.57 -16.35
CA LYS A 31 15.00 0.61 -17.81
C LYS A 31 13.94 1.66 -18.16
N GLU A 32 14.38 2.78 -18.73
CA GLU A 32 13.46 3.76 -19.29
C GLU A 32 12.65 3.08 -20.42
N PRO A 33 11.31 3.03 -20.33
CA PRO A 33 10.50 2.43 -21.37
C PRO A 33 10.52 3.32 -22.62
N LYS A 34 10.88 2.71 -23.76
CA LYS A 34 10.92 3.28 -25.10
C LYS A 34 9.80 4.28 -25.37
N GLU A 35 10.18 5.47 -25.83
CA GLU A 35 9.30 6.53 -26.30
C GLU A 35 8.42 6.01 -27.44
N GLY A 36 7.09 5.96 -27.20
CA GLY A 36 6.10 5.53 -28.19
C GLY A 36 5.04 4.57 -27.67
N GLN A 37 5.28 3.88 -26.54
CA GLN A 37 4.28 2.99 -25.91
C GLN A 37 4.28 3.12 -24.38
N ARG A 38 4.39 4.34 -23.87
CA ARG A 38 4.33 4.58 -22.42
C ARG A 38 2.90 4.35 -21.95
N LYS A 39 2.59 3.09 -21.62
CA LYS A 39 1.38 2.71 -20.93
C LYS A 39 1.70 2.33 -19.50
N GLY A 40 0.75 2.52 -18.60
CA GLY A 40 0.96 2.25 -17.19
C GLY A 40 -0.36 2.12 -16.46
N THR A 41 -0.30 1.50 -15.30
CA THR A 41 -1.41 1.49 -14.35
C THR A 41 -1.03 2.40 -13.19
N VAL A 42 -1.95 3.28 -12.82
CA VAL A 42 -1.83 4.14 -11.64
C VAL A 42 -2.91 3.76 -10.64
N VAL A 43 -2.52 3.54 -9.39
CA VAL A 43 -3.44 3.45 -8.27
C VAL A 43 -3.26 4.71 -7.45
N GLY A 44 -4.36 5.40 -7.16
CA GLY A 44 -4.29 6.72 -6.56
C GLY A 44 -5.63 7.29 -6.18
N VAL A 45 -5.60 8.51 -5.66
CA VAL A 45 -6.81 9.25 -5.25
C VAL A 45 -7.11 10.31 -6.28
N VAL A 46 -8.38 10.41 -6.69
CA VAL A 46 -8.86 11.46 -7.58
C VAL A 46 -8.80 12.79 -6.83
N THR A 47 -7.93 13.70 -7.25
CA THR A 47 -7.77 15.02 -6.62
C THR A 47 -8.69 16.06 -7.25
N ALA A 48 -8.96 15.92 -8.55
CA ALA A 48 -9.85 16.80 -9.29
C ALA A 48 -10.43 16.06 -10.51
N LYS A 49 -11.53 16.60 -11.07
CA LYS A 49 -12.05 16.18 -12.38
C LYS A 49 -12.77 17.35 -13.05
N GLY A 50 -12.86 17.28 -14.37
CA GLY A 50 -13.71 18.15 -15.17
C GLY A 50 -14.64 17.35 -16.08
N GLU A 51 -15.24 18.01 -17.06
CA GLU A 51 -16.23 17.38 -17.94
C GLU A 51 -15.66 16.23 -18.76
N ASN A 52 -14.39 16.33 -19.18
CA ASN A 52 -13.70 15.39 -20.07
C ASN A 52 -12.26 15.08 -19.60
N TRP A 53 -11.95 15.25 -18.31
CA TRP A 53 -10.64 14.95 -17.76
C TRP A 53 -10.74 14.55 -16.28
N ILE A 54 -9.78 13.77 -15.81
CA ILE A 54 -9.67 13.35 -14.42
C ILE A 54 -8.22 13.56 -13.94
N GLU A 55 -8.05 13.98 -12.70
CA GLU A 55 -6.74 14.13 -12.09
C GLU A 55 -6.59 13.14 -10.94
N VAL A 56 -5.53 12.34 -11.00
CA VAL A 56 -5.26 11.27 -10.03
C VAL A 56 -3.87 11.49 -9.45
N LYS A 57 -3.79 11.58 -8.12
CA LYS A 57 -2.54 11.53 -7.38
C LYS A 57 -2.22 10.07 -7.08
N ALA A 58 -1.17 9.56 -7.71
CA ALA A 58 -0.71 8.21 -7.46
C ALA A 58 -0.17 8.06 -6.04
N ASP A 59 -0.21 6.85 -5.50
CA ASP A 59 0.39 6.58 -4.19
C ASP A 59 1.90 6.76 -4.23
N GLY A 60 2.43 7.54 -3.29
CA GLY A 60 3.86 7.85 -3.23
C GLY A 60 4.30 8.95 -4.21
N GLU A 61 3.40 9.50 -5.02
CA GLU A 61 3.69 10.66 -5.86
C GLU A 61 3.19 11.94 -5.21
N GLU A 62 4.02 12.98 -5.20
CA GLU A 62 3.66 14.26 -4.58
C GLU A 62 2.66 15.04 -5.45
N LYS A 63 2.76 14.88 -6.77
CA LYS A 63 1.97 15.61 -7.78
C LYS A 63 0.90 14.72 -8.38
N ALA A 64 -0.30 15.28 -8.54
CA ALA A 64 -1.38 14.64 -9.25
C ALA A 64 -1.20 14.79 -10.77
N ARG A 65 -1.60 13.76 -11.53
CA ARG A 65 -1.49 13.73 -12.98
C ARG A 65 -2.87 13.82 -13.60
N ARG A 66 -3.01 14.65 -14.65
CA ARG A 66 -4.25 14.80 -15.41
C ARG A 66 -4.29 13.82 -16.56
N TYR A 67 -5.38 13.09 -16.66
CA TYR A 67 -5.68 12.12 -17.70
C TYR A 67 -6.94 12.50 -18.47
N VAL A 68 -6.95 12.23 -19.77
CA VAL A 68 -8.05 12.56 -20.70
C VAL A 68 -8.51 11.31 -21.44
N PRO A 69 -9.79 11.11 -21.74
CA PRO A 69 -10.23 9.94 -22.51
C PRO A 69 -9.75 10.01 -23.97
N HIS A 70 -9.85 8.89 -24.68
CA HIS A 70 -9.60 8.84 -26.13
C HIS A 70 -10.63 9.64 -26.91
N TRP A 71 -10.25 10.08 -28.11
CA TRP A 71 -11.17 10.66 -29.08
C TRP A 71 -11.79 9.56 -29.94
N ARG A 72 -13.11 9.58 -30.15
CA ARG A 72 -13.84 8.61 -30.98
C ARG A 72 -14.85 9.32 -31.90
N GLY A 73 -15.10 8.75 -33.08
CA GLY A 73 -16.14 9.23 -34.00
C GLY A 73 -15.69 10.25 -35.07
N GLY A 74 -14.38 10.34 -35.37
CA GLY A 74 -13.89 11.20 -36.46
C GLY A 74 -13.82 12.68 -36.08
N ALA A 75 -13.96 13.61 -37.05
CA ALA A 75 -13.91 15.05 -36.76
C ALA A 75 -15.13 15.52 -35.93
N PRO A 76 -15.05 16.64 -35.19
CA PRO A 76 -16.18 17.17 -34.42
C PRO A 76 -17.47 17.34 -35.24
N ALA A 77 -17.35 17.75 -36.50
CA ALA A 77 -18.47 17.91 -37.44
C ALA A 77 -19.17 16.58 -37.80
N GLN A 78 -18.52 15.44 -37.58
CA GLN A 78 -19.04 14.10 -37.84
C GLN A 78 -19.55 13.41 -36.56
N GLY A 79 -19.68 14.17 -35.46
CA GLY A 79 -20.06 13.63 -34.16
C GLY A 79 -18.89 13.05 -33.36
N GLY A 80 -17.65 13.33 -33.80
CA GLY A 80 -16.44 12.98 -33.10
C GLY A 80 -16.25 13.75 -31.80
N GLY A 81 -15.78 13.07 -30.76
CA GLY A 81 -15.56 13.68 -29.46
C GLY A 81 -14.85 12.76 -28.48
N PRO A 82 -14.65 13.22 -27.24
CA PRO A 82 -14.17 12.38 -26.14
C PRO A 82 -15.03 11.11 -26.01
N ASP A 83 -14.40 9.97 -25.73
CA ASP A 83 -15.08 8.68 -25.59
C ASP A 83 -16.18 8.80 -24.53
N LYS A 84 -17.43 8.77 -25.00
CA LYS A 84 -18.62 9.01 -24.18
C LYS A 84 -18.72 8.00 -23.03
N ALA A 85 -18.26 6.76 -23.25
CA ALA A 85 -18.26 5.74 -22.20
C ALA A 85 -17.28 6.12 -21.07
N MET A 86 -16.06 6.52 -21.42
CA MET A 86 -15.05 6.94 -20.44
C MET A 86 -15.43 8.27 -19.77
N VAL A 87 -16.00 9.22 -20.51
CA VAL A 87 -16.54 10.47 -19.94
C VAL A 87 -17.63 10.17 -18.91
N ALA A 88 -18.55 9.24 -19.21
CA ALA A 88 -19.56 8.83 -18.25
C ALA A 88 -18.93 8.22 -16.97
N GLN A 89 -17.89 7.39 -17.10
CA GLN A 89 -17.16 6.83 -15.96
C GLN A 89 -16.44 7.90 -15.13
N ILE A 90 -15.79 8.88 -15.78
CA ILE A 90 -15.16 10.03 -15.11
C ILE A 90 -16.21 10.86 -14.38
N ARG A 91 -17.36 11.14 -15.01
CA ARG A 91 -18.48 11.86 -14.37
C ARG A 91 -19.06 11.09 -13.19
N ALA A 92 -19.20 9.78 -13.30
CA ALA A 92 -19.69 8.91 -12.23
C ALA A 92 -18.71 8.78 -11.05
N THR A 93 -17.42 9.04 -11.26
CA THR A 93 -16.35 8.91 -10.26
C THR A 93 -16.20 10.17 -9.42
N PRO A 94 -16.52 10.16 -8.11
CA PRO A 94 -16.38 11.36 -7.28
C PRO A 94 -14.93 11.77 -7.04
N VAL A 95 -14.69 13.07 -6.87
CA VAL A 95 -13.40 13.59 -6.41
C VAL A 95 -13.16 13.15 -4.97
N GLY A 96 -11.97 12.64 -4.66
CA GLY A 96 -11.60 12.00 -3.39
C GLY A 96 -11.72 10.47 -3.42
N SER A 97 -12.13 9.88 -4.55
CA SER A 97 -12.24 8.44 -4.70
C SER A 97 -10.87 7.82 -4.94
N ARG A 98 -10.63 6.63 -4.40
CA ARG A 98 -9.50 5.81 -4.82
C ARG A 98 -9.85 5.06 -6.09
N VAL A 99 -8.99 5.15 -7.08
CA VAL A 99 -9.18 4.56 -8.40
C VAL A 99 -7.92 3.81 -8.82
N ARG A 100 -8.13 2.77 -9.63
CA ARG A 100 -7.10 2.16 -10.46
C ARG A 100 -7.38 2.59 -11.88
N LEU A 101 -6.44 3.31 -12.47
CA LEU A 101 -6.55 3.87 -13.81
C LEU A 101 -5.45 3.27 -14.67
N GLU A 102 -5.82 2.70 -15.81
CA GLU A 102 -4.88 2.31 -16.85
C GLU A 102 -4.81 3.44 -17.87
N TRP A 103 -3.59 3.85 -18.21
CA TRP A 103 -3.34 4.89 -19.15
C TRP A 103 -2.33 4.50 -20.22
N GLU A 104 -2.44 5.12 -21.37
CA GLU A 104 -1.46 5.05 -22.44
C GLU A 104 -1.08 6.45 -22.91
N PHE A 105 0.16 6.61 -23.32
CA PHE A 105 0.70 7.87 -23.81
C PHE A 105 0.63 7.88 -25.33
N GLU A 106 -0.15 8.80 -25.86
CA GLU A 106 -0.20 9.12 -27.28
C GLU A 106 0.34 10.55 -27.47
N GLU A 107 -0.52 11.56 -27.31
CA GLU A 107 -0.14 12.99 -27.20
C GLU A 107 -0.18 13.48 -25.73
N ARG A 108 -1.09 12.91 -24.95
CA ARG A 108 -1.32 13.15 -23.52
C ARG A 108 -1.68 11.81 -22.89
N PRO A 109 -1.50 11.62 -21.58
CA PRO A 109 -1.86 10.36 -20.94
C PRO A 109 -3.38 10.14 -21.06
N ARG A 110 -3.76 9.14 -21.86
CA ARG A 110 -5.12 8.79 -22.16
C ARG A 110 -5.65 7.79 -21.15
N VAL A 111 -6.86 7.98 -20.65
CA VAL A 111 -7.52 6.96 -19.81
C VAL A 111 -8.04 5.85 -20.71
N VAL A 112 -7.44 4.67 -20.59
CA VAL A 112 -7.89 3.45 -21.28
C VAL A 112 -8.92 2.74 -20.43
N LYS A 113 -8.68 2.66 -19.12
CA LYS A 113 -9.55 1.99 -18.16
C LYS A 113 -9.59 2.73 -16.85
N LEU A 114 -10.78 2.84 -16.26
CA LEU A 114 -10.98 3.45 -14.96
C LEU A 114 -11.81 2.51 -14.07
N GLU A 115 -11.18 2.03 -13.01
CA GLU A 115 -11.79 1.19 -11.99
C GLU A 115 -11.90 1.98 -10.68
N LEU A 116 -13.13 2.10 -10.18
CA LEU A 116 -13.40 2.71 -8.89
C LEU A 116 -13.12 1.70 -7.78
N LEU A 117 -12.01 1.88 -7.06
CA LEU A 117 -11.64 1.01 -5.94
C LEU A 117 -12.35 1.41 -4.64
N LYS A 118 -12.49 2.72 -4.40
CA LYS A 118 -13.17 3.27 -3.22
C LYS A 118 -13.78 4.61 -3.57
N LYS A 119 -15.10 4.81 -3.40
CA LYS A 119 -15.76 6.06 -3.77
C LYS A 119 -15.49 7.16 -2.73
N ALA A 120 -15.41 8.42 -3.15
CA ALA A 120 -15.20 9.53 -2.23
C ALA A 120 -16.39 9.67 -1.29
N GLY A 121 -16.13 9.65 0.02
CA GLY A 121 -17.15 9.57 1.06
C GLY A 121 -17.70 8.15 1.30
N GLU A 122 -17.30 7.16 0.50
CA GLU A 122 -17.60 5.74 0.70
C GLU A 122 -16.37 5.09 1.34
N GLN A 123 -16.38 5.03 2.67
CA GLN A 123 -15.83 3.85 3.33
C GLN A 123 -16.42 2.61 2.63
N PRO A 124 -15.66 1.52 2.47
CA PRO A 124 -16.05 0.40 1.60
C PRO A 124 -17.49 -0.02 1.92
N LYS A 125 -18.41 0.07 0.95
CA LYS A 125 -19.70 -0.61 1.09
C LYS A 125 -19.43 -2.10 0.91
N ASP A 126 -19.24 -2.74 2.06
CA ASP A 126 -19.87 -4.03 2.28
C ASP A 126 -21.35 -3.91 1.85
N LYS A 127 -21.82 -4.88 1.08
CA LYS A 127 -23.16 -4.84 0.50
C LYS A 127 -24.19 -4.88 1.63
N SER A 128 -24.84 -3.76 1.96
CA SER A 128 -26.18 -3.72 2.55
C SER A 128 -26.69 -2.28 2.66
N LYS A 129 -27.66 -1.90 1.83
CA LYS A 129 -28.67 -0.91 2.18
C LYS A 129 -30.02 -1.53 1.86
N GLU A 130 -30.76 -1.97 2.86
CA GLU A 130 -32.13 -1.49 3.06
C GLU A 130 -32.66 -1.81 4.47
N HIS A 131 -33.32 -0.80 5.04
CA HIS A 131 -34.18 -0.77 6.23
C HIS A 131 -33.59 -0.99 7.63
N GLY A 132 -33.70 0.07 8.44
CA GLY A 132 -33.94 -0.04 9.89
C GLY A 132 -32.68 -0.08 10.77
N VAL A 133 -32.59 0.89 11.66
CA VAL A 133 -31.64 1.02 12.79
C VAL A 133 -31.18 -0.33 13.37
N SER A 134 -29.86 -0.58 13.42
CA SER A 134 -29.24 -1.22 14.59
C SER A 134 -27.73 -0.89 14.68
N GLU A 135 -27.30 -0.50 15.87
CA GLU A 135 -25.91 -0.26 16.29
C GLU A 135 -25.05 -1.54 16.33
N LEU A 136 -25.49 -2.64 15.71
CA LEU A 136 -24.77 -3.91 15.72
C LEU A 136 -23.74 -4.00 14.59
N GLN A 137 -22.46 -4.17 14.99
CA GLN A 137 -21.38 -4.84 14.23
C GLN A 137 -20.61 -4.06 13.16
N ARG A 138 -20.15 -2.82 13.41
CA ARG A 138 -18.99 -2.32 12.65
C ARG A 138 -17.73 -3.07 13.11
N SER A 139 -17.18 -3.99 12.33
CA SER A 139 -15.91 -4.66 12.65
C SER A 139 -14.83 -4.34 11.61
N GLY A 140 -13.57 -4.63 11.93
CA GLY A 140 -12.47 -4.42 11.00
C GLY A 140 -11.17 -5.07 11.46
N THR A 141 -10.15 -5.00 10.60
CA THR A 141 -8.81 -5.53 10.87
C THR A 141 -7.78 -4.42 10.82
N VAL A 142 -6.79 -4.46 11.70
CA VAL A 142 -5.74 -3.45 11.78
C VAL A 142 -4.39 -4.14 11.93
N THR A 143 -3.45 -3.77 11.06
CA THR A 143 -2.04 -4.10 11.22
C THR A 143 -1.29 -2.82 11.53
N GLY A 144 -0.54 -2.79 12.63
CA GLY A 144 0.15 -1.59 13.07
C GLY A 144 1.21 -1.87 14.12
N VAL A 145 1.84 -0.80 14.61
CA VAL A 145 2.84 -0.87 15.67
C VAL A 145 2.16 -0.57 17.00
N LEU A 146 2.37 -1.44 17.99
CA LEU A 146 1.92 -1.22 19.36
C LEU A 146 2.73 -0.06 19.97
N ARG A 147 2.10 1.09 20.17
CA ARG A 147 2.73 2.30 20.71
C ARG A 147 2.66 2.38 22.22
N SER A 148 1.55 1.98 22.80
CA SER A 148 1.40 1.96 24.25
C SER A 148 0.44 0.86 24.69
N LYS A 149 0.57 0.46 25.95
CA LYS A 149 -0.27 -0.53 26.61
C LYS A 149 -0.52 -0.08 28.04
N LYS A 150 -1.79 0.10 28.42
CA LYS A 150 -2.19 0.58 29.75
C LYS A 150 -3.21 -0.37 30.37
N GLU A 151 -2.93 -0.84 31.58
CA GLU A 151 -3.88 -1.64 32.35
C GLU A 151 -5.03 -0.73 32.84
N GLN A 152 -6.28 -1.20 32.68
CA GLN A 152 -7.48 -0.51 33.12
C GLN A 152 -8.42 -1.51 33.80
N GLY A 153 -8.29 -1.60 35.13
CA GLY A 153 -9.01 -2.58 35.93
C GLY A 153 -8.64 -4.01 35.53
N LYS A 154 -9.62 -4.79 35.04
CA LYS A 154 -9.41 -6.16 34.56
C LYS A 154 -9.02 -6.25 33.08
N ASN A 155 -9.03 -5.13 32.35
CA ASN A 155 -8.77 -5.06 30.92
C ASN A 155 -7.48 -4.27 30.62
N VAL A 156 -7.07 -4.27 29.35
CA VAL A 156 -5.92 -3.53 28.85
C VAL A 156 -6.35 -2.70 27.66
N VAL A 157 -5.96 -1.42 27.67
CA VAL A 157 -6.08 -0.52 26.52
C VAL A 157 -4.77 -0.51 25.76
N LEU A 158 -4.82 -0.81 24.47
CA LEU A 158 -3.69 -0.76 23.55
C LEU A 158 -3.83 0.46 22.65
N GLU A 159 -2.74 1.16 22.41
CA GLU A 159 -2.68 2.14 21.33
C GLU A 159 -1.87 1.55 20.18
N VAL A 160 -2.53 1.33 19.05
CA VAL A 160 -1.92 0.78 17.84
C VAL A 160 -1.93 1.83 16.75
N GLN A 161 -0.75 2.14 16.21
CA GLN A 161 -0.60 3.05 15.08
C GLN A 161 -0.47 2.25 13.79
N ALA A 162 -1.47 2.34 12.91
CA ALA A 162 -1.38 1.74 11.59
C ALA A 162 -0.50 2.58 10.65
N PRO A 163 0.08 1.99 9.60
CA PRO A 163 0.83 2.74 8.58
C PRO A 163 -0.03 3.82 7.94
N GLY A 164 0.49 5.05 7.89
CA GLY A 164 -0.23 6.21 7.35
C GLY A 164 -1.18 6.91 8.34
N GLU A 165 -1.29 6.44 9.58
CA GLU A 165 -2.00 7.15 10.63
C GLU A 165 -1.04 8.06 11.41
N GLU A 166 -1.37 9.34 11.53
CA GLU A 166 -0.59 10.29 12.32
C GLU A 166 -0.66 10.01 13.83
N LYS A 167 -1.76 9.40 14.28
CA LYS A 167 -2.03 9.08 15.69
C LYS A 167 -2.38 7.61 15.86
N ALA A 168 -1.93 7.03 16.96
CA ALA A 168 -2.34 5.69 17.36
C ALA A 168 -3.82 5.69 17.76
N ARG A 169 -4.52 4.59 17.46
CA ARG A 169 -5.90 4.36 17.90
C ARG A 169 -5.93 3.48 19.12
N SER A 170 -6.80 3.81 20.08
CA SER A 170 -7.01 3.04 21.29
C SER A 170 -7.98 1.89 21.04
N TYR A 171 -7.62 0.70 21.50
CA TYR A 171 -8.42 -0.53 21.46
C TYR A 171 -8.42 -1.17 22.84
N PHE A 172 -9.47 -1.91 23.18
CA PHE A 172 -9.53 -2.69 24.43
C PHE A 172 -9.95 -4.12 24.13
N VAL A 173 -9.65 -5.09 24.99
CA VAL A 173 -10.05 -6.48 24.73
C VAL A 173 -11.57 -6.61 24.87
N GLN A 174 -12.23 -7.26 23.90
CA GLN A 174 -13.67 -7.50 23.91
C GLN A 174 -14.09 -8.27 25.17
N PHE A 175 -15.22 -7.88 25.74
CA PHE A 175 -15.84 -8.59 26.85
C PHE A 175 -16.54 -9.85 26.36
N ASP A 176 -16.28 -10.97 27.03
CA ASP A 176 -16.95 -12.24 26.85
C ASP A 176 -17.93 -12.49 28.02
N PRO A 177 -19.25 -12.54 27.76
CA PRO A 177 -20.25 -12.77 28.80
C PRO A 177 -20.13 -14.14 29.47
N LYS A 178 -19.54 -15.15 28.81
CA LYS A 178 -19.39 -16.51 29.38
C LYS A 178 -18.44 -16.53 30.58
N VAL A 179 -17.40 -15.70 30.54
CA VAL A 179 -16.39 -15.58 31.61
C VAL A 179 -16.56 -14.33 32.45
N GLN A 180 -17.57 -13.50 32.16
CA GLN A 180 -17.84 -12.21 32.80
C GLN A 180 -16.59 -11.30 32.84
N GLY A 181 -15.84 -11.25 31.75
CA GLY A 181 -14.58 -10.52 31.67
C GLY A 181 -14.05 -10.41 30.25
N PRO A 182 -12.87 -9.78 30.04
CA PRO A 182 -12.25 -9.73 28.72
C PRO A 182 -11.91 -11.14 28.21
N ILE A 183 -11.97 -11.35 26.89
CA ILE A 183 -11.60 -12.63 26.25
C ILE A 183 -10.21 -13.07 26.76
N PRO A 184 -10.09 -14.18 27.51
CA PRO A 184 -8.85 -14.54 28.21
C PRO A 184 -7.66 -14.74 27.26
N GLU A 185 -7.90 -15.42 26.13
CA GLU A 185 -6.86 -15.71 25.13
C GLU A 185 -6.29 -14.43 24.52
N VAL A 186 -7.17 -13.48 24.16
CA VAL A 186 -6.78 -12.19 23.60
C VAL A 186 -6.07 -11.35 24.66
N LEU A 187 -6.58 -11.33 25.89
CA LEU A 187 -5.97 -10.60 27.00
C LEU A 187 -4.54 -11.10 27.30
N GLN A 188 -4.34 -12.42 27.30
CA GLN A 188 -3.02 -13.01 27.48
C GLN A 188 -2.06 -12.60 26.34
N ALA A 189 -2.51 -12.69 25.09
CA ALA A 189 -1.69 -12.32 23.93
C ALA A 189 -1.32 -10.82 23.94
N VAL A 190 -2.27 -9.95 24.30
CA VAL A 190 -2.07 -8.51 24.48
C VAL A 190 -1.05 -8.21 25.59
N ARG A 191 -1.14 -8.91 26.73
CA ARG A 191 -0.20 -8.74 27.84
C ARG A 191 1.20 -9.24 27.51
N ALA A 192 1.31 -10.33 26.76
CA ALA A 192 2.59 -10.87 26.30
C ALA A 192 3.27 -9.98 25.23
N ALA A 193 2.50 -9.22 24.45
CA ALA A 193 3.04 -8.37 23.39
C ALA A 193 3.93 -7.22 23.91
N PRO A 194 5.19 -7.15 23.48
CA PRO A 194 6.05 -6.00 23.79
C PRO A 194 5.61 -4.75 23.03
N VAL A 195 5.67 -3.60 23.70
CA VAL A 195 5.53 -2.29 23.04
C VAL A 195 6.62 -2.15 21.97
N GLY A 196 6.26 -1.61 20.80
CA GLY A 196 7.10 -1.54 19.62
C GLY A 196 6.93 -2.72 18.65
N SER A 197 6.20 -3.76 19.03
CA SER A 197 5.92 -4.89 18.14
C SER A 197 4.93 -4.52 17.03
N GLN A 198 5.12 -5.12 15.87
CA GLN A 198 4.12 -5.10 14.81
C GLN A 198 3.05 -6.14 15.13
N VAL A 199 1.81 -5.70 15.22
CA VAL A 199 0.65 -6.49 15.64
C VAL A 199 -0.42 -6.47 14.55
N HIS A 200 -1.17 -7.56 14.48
CA HIS A 200 -2.40 -7.67 13.72
C HIS A 200 -3.54 -7.91 14.71
N LEU A 201 -4.62 -7.15 14.58
CA LEU A 201 -5.80 -7.32 15.41
C LEU A 201 -7.07 -7.23 14.58
N GLU A 202 -8.07 -8.01 14.99
CA GLU A 202 -9.44 -7.90 14.52
C GLU A 202 -10.24 -7.24 15.64
N TRP A 203 -11.09 -6.27 15.28
CA TRP A 203 -11.88 -5.50 16.24
C TRP A 203 -13.35 -5.41 15.83
N ALA A 204 -14.22 -5.25 16.81
CA ALA A 204 -15.65 -4.97 16.65
C ALA A 204 -16.00 -3.67 17.39
N ALA A 205 -16.84 -2.84 16.80
CA ALA A 205 -17.35 -1.62 17.41
C ALA A 205 -18.31 -2.01 18.52
N THR A 206 -18.14 -1.35 19.64
CA THR A 206 -19.05 -1.42 20.79
C THR A 206 -19.43 -0.01 21.19
N GLY A 207 -20.39 0.14 22.10
CA GLY A 207 -20.76 1.44 22.69
C GLY A 207 -19.62 2.13 23.46
N HIS A 208 -18.52 1.43 23.74
CA HIS A 208 -17.36 1.96 24.47
C HIS A 208 -16.12 2.18 23.57
N GLY A 209 -16.24 1.96 22.26
CA GLY A 209 -15.15 2.04 21.29
C GLY A 209 -14.81 0.68 20.66
N PRO A 210 -13.71 0.60 19.89
CA PRO A 210 -13.34 -0.61 19.17
C PRO A 210 -12.71 -1.65 20.11
N ALA A 211 -13.33 -2.81 20.16
CA ALA A 211 -12.97 -3.90 21.03
C ALA A 211 -12.30 -5.03 20.24
N ILE A 212 -11.14 -5.49 20.70
CA ILE A 212 -10.33 -6.52 20.08
C ILE A 212 -10.99 -7.88 20.29
N VAL A 213 -11.35 -8.54 19.19
CA VAL A 213 -11.88 -9.91 19.17
C VAL A 213 -10.79 -10.93 18.86
N ARG A 214 -9.71 -10.51 18.19
CA ARG A 214 -8.54 -11.34 17.90
C ARG A 214 -7.27 -10.51 17.89
N PHE A 215 -6.17 -11.08 18.38
CA PHE A 215 -4.89 -10.39 18.45
C PHE A 215 -3.73 -11.34 18.14
N GLN A 216 -2.80 -10.89 17.30
CA GLN A 216 -1.60 -11.63 16.93
C GLN A 216 -0.39 -10.68 16.84
N VAL A 217 0.75 -11.10 17.41
CA VAL A 217 2.03 -10.42 17.17
C VAL A 217 2.62 -10.97 15.88
N LEU A 218 2.86 -10.10 14.89
CA LEU A 218 3.45 -10.49 13.61
C LEU A 218 4.98 -10.45 13.65
N ARG A 219 5.55 -9.41 14.28
CA ARG A 219 6.98 -9.25 14.47
C ARG A 219 7.22 -8.57 15.81
N THR A 220 8.04 -9.19 16.65
CA THR A 220 8.48 -8.59 17.90
C THR A 220 9.45 -7.45 17.61
N GLY A 221 9.20 -6.26 18.16
CA GLY A 221 10.17 -5.17 18.11
C GLY A 221 11.35 -5.53 19.02
N GLU A 222 12.56 -5.56 18.49
CA GLU A 222 13.76 -5.77 19.31
C GLU A 222 13.83 -4.66 20.37
N ARG A 223 13.93 -5.05 21.65
CA ARG A 223 14.32 -4.12 22.72
C ARG A 223 15.76 -3.72 22.43
N LYS A 224 15.97 -2.45 22.09
CA LYS A 224 17.29 -1.83 22.20
C LYS A 224 17.47 -1.27 23.59
#